data_AF-A0A2V6L864-F1
#
_entry.id   AF-A0A2V6L864-F1
#
_cell.length_a   1.000
_cell.length_b   1.000
_cell.length_c   1.000
_cell.angle_alpha   90.00
_cell.angle_beta   90.00
_cell.angle_gamma   90.00
#
_symmetry.space_group_name_H-M   'P 1'
#
loop_
_entity.id
_entity.type
_entity.pdbx_description
1 polymer ?
#
loop_
_entity_poly.entity_id
_entity_poly.type
_entity_poly.pdbx_seq_one_letter_code
_entity_poly.pdbx_strand_id
1 'polypeptide(L)'
;VMDGHAIQDLWIGYASENQKERTIGTTIRFFDTALKQWRVVFVNPQFNYIVTAQGGCEGDRIVLHGRDTDGLPIRWTFSEMKPDSFHWQGEKSHDGGKTWKVEEDHHMKRRST
;
A
#
# COMPACT_ATOMS: atom_id res chain seq x y z
N VAL A 1 -12.97 0.06 -10.31
CA VAL A 1 -13.48 1.43 -10.57
C VAL A 1 -13.06 1.86 -11.98
N MET A 2 -13.55 2.98 -12.50
CA MET A 2 -13.14 3.50 -13.83
C MET A 2 -13.22 2.44 -14.93
N ASP A 3 -14.34 1.73 -15.04
CA ASP A 3 -14.58 0.67 -16.04
C ASP A 3 -13.53 -0.45 -16.10
N GLY A 4 -12.84 -0.70 -14.98
CA GLY A 4 -11.81 -1.74 -14.86
C GLY A 4 -10.38 -1.26 -15.17
N HIS A 5 -10.20 0.02 -15.52
CA HIS A 5 -8.88 0.62 -15.73
C HIS A 5 -8.12 0.90 -14.44
N ALA A 6 -8.82 0.92 -13.30
CA ALA A 6 -8.20 1.07 -11.99
C ALA A 6 -8.83 0.16 -10.94
N ILE A 7 -7.98 -0.26 -10.00
CA ILE A 7 -8.34 -1.04 -8.82
C ILE A 7 -8.48 -0.07 -7.65
N GLN A 8 -9.58 -0.20 -6.90
CA GLN A 8 -9.76 0.47 -5.63
C GLN A 8 -9.73 -0.57 -4.51
N ASP A 9 -8.85 -0.37 -3.55
CA ASP A 9 -8.87 -1.10 -2.29
C ASP A 9 -9.41 -0.20 -1.18
N LEU A 10 -10.11 -0.80 -0.22
CA LEU A 10 -10.54 -0.15 1.01
C LEU A 10 -9.82 -0.79 2.19
N TRP A 11 -9.12 0.04 2.96
CA TRP A 11 -8.49 -0.34 4.22
C TRP A 11 -9.43 0.05 5.34
N ILE A 12 -10.10 -0.94 5.92
CA ILE A 12 -11.15 -0.71 6.93
C ILE A 12 -10.65 -1.21 8.28
N GLY A 13 -10.39 -0.27 9.20
CA GLY A 13 -10.25 -0.56 10.62
C GLY A 13 -11.62 -0.55 11.29
N TYR A 14 -12.04 -1.66 11.88
CA TYR A 14 -13.27 -1.72 12.66
C TYR A 14 -13.04 -1.22 14.08
N ALA A 15 -14.11 -0.71 14.71
CA ALA A 15 -14.05 -0.25 16.08
C ALA A 15 -13.58 -1.38 17.01
N SER A 16 -12.71 -1.02 17.94
CA SER A 16 -12.20 -1.89 19.00
C SER A 16 -12.27 -1.13 20.33
N GLU A 17 -11.94 -1.79 21.45
CA GLU A 17 -11.91 -1.13 22.77
C GLU A 17 -11.02 0.12 22.78
N ASN A 18 -9.94 0.12 21.99
CA ASN A 18 -8.98 1.22 21.89
C ASN A 18 -9.28 2.21 20.75
N GLN A 19 -10.27 1.93 19.89
CA GLN A 19 -10.60 2.77 18.75
C GLN A 19 -12.11 2.78 18.52
N LYS A 20 -12.77 3.84 18.97
CA LYS A 20 -14.25 3.93 18.97
C LYS A 20 -14.85 4.15 17.58
N GLU A 21 -14.09 4.71 16.65
CA GLU A 21 -14.57 5.05 15.31
C GLU A 21 -13.96 4.13 14.25
N ARG A 22 -14.80 3.75 13.27
CA ARG A 22 -14.37 3.02 12.08
C ARG A 22 -13.44 3.90 11.26
N THR A 23 -12.29 3.36 10.88
CA THR A 23 -11.33 4.05 10.01
C THR A 23 -11.45 3.49 8.59
N ILE A 24 -11.37 4.37 7.60
CA ILE A 24 -11.40 3.97 6.18
C ILE A 24 -10.34 4.77 5.43
N GLY A 25 -9.32 4.06 4.95
CA GLY A 25 -8.41 4.54 3.91
C GLY A 25 -8.77 3.91 2.57
N THR A 26 -8.37 4.54 1.47
CA THR A 26 -8.53 3.95 0.14
C THR A 26 -7.25 4.05 -0.67
N THR A 27 -6.93 2.96 -1.36
CA THR A 27 -5.89 2.93 -2.39
C THR A 27 -6.57 2.95 -3.75
N ILE A 28 -6.14 3.85 -4.64
CA ILE A 28 -6.41 3.75 -6.07
C ILE A 28 -5.10 3.38 -6.76
N ARG A 29 -5.10 2.29 -7.52
CA ARG A 29 -3.94 1.86 -8.31
C ARG A 29 -4.33 1.47 -9.73
N PHE A 30 -3.44 1.76 -10.66
CA PHE A 30 -3.53 1.35 -12.05
C PHE A 30 -2.14 1.02 -12.59
N PHE A 31 -2.08 0.19 -13.62
CA PHE A 31 -0.84 -0.10 -14.31
C PHE A 31 -0.64 0.90 -15.44
N ASP A 32 0.39 1.73 -15.34
CA ASP A 32 0.82 2.64 -16.39
C ASP A 32 1.60 1.84 -17.44
N THR A 33 0.98 1.65 -18.61
CA THR A 33 1.54 0.84 -19.69
C THR A 33 2.75 1.48 -20.37
N ALA A 34 2.89 2.81 -20.29
CA ALA A 34 4.03 3.52 -20.86
C ALA A 34 5.27 3.36 -19.96
N LEU A 35 5.09 3.50 -18.65
CA LEU A 35 6.15 3.29 -17.66
C LEU A 35 6.40 1.82 -17.32
N LYS A 36 5.45 0.94 -17.66
CA LYS A 36 5.41 -0.48 -17.24
C LYS A 36 5.48 -0.64 -15.73
N GLN A 37 4.77 0.24 -15.02
CA GLN A 37 4.77 0.33 -13.57
C GLN A 37 3.36 0.52 -13.04
N TRP A 38 3.11 -0.01 -11.84
CA TRP A 38 1.97 0.39 -11.04
C TRP A 38 2.18 1.82 -10.55
N ARG A 39 1.12 2.63 -10.64
CA ARG A 39 1.02 3.94 -9.99
C ARG A 39 -0.09 3.88 -8.97
N VAL A 40 0.20 4.34 -7.76
CA VAL A 40 -0.64 4.16 -6.58
C VAL A 40 -0.78 5.48 -5.86
N VAL A 41 -2.00 5.77 -5.42
CA VAL A 41 -2.28 6.79 -4.42
C VAL A 41 -3.05 6.15 -3.28
N PHE A 42 -2.62 6.39 -2.05
CA PHE A 42 -3.37 6.06 -0.86
C PHE A 42 -3.82 7.35 -0.18
N VAL A 43 -5.07 7.36 0.26
CA VAL A 43 -5.70 8.48 0.96
C VAL A 43 -6.32 7.96 2.24
N ASN A 44 -5.98 8.58 3.36
CA ASN A 44 -6.63 8.36 4.64
C ASN A 44 -7.03 9.70 5.27
N PRO A 45 -8.31 10.12 5.12
CA PRO A 45 -8.78 11.43 5.57
C PRO A 45 -8.68 11.64 7.08
N GLN A 46 -8.78 10.57 7.88
CA GLN A 46 -8.74 10.67 9.33
C GLN A 46 -7.39 11.20 9.84
N PHE A 47 -6.31 10.94 9.08
CA PHE A 47 -4.96 11.41 9.40
C PHE A 47 -4.51 12.56 8.49
N ASN A 48 -5.40 13.11 7.65
CA ASN A 48 -5.05 14.05 6.58
C ASN A 48 -3.88 13.54 5.72
N TYR A 49 -3.89 12.23 5.47
CA TYR A 49 -2.77 11.52 4.89
C TYR A 49 -3.02 11.23 3.41
N ILE A 50 -2.08 11.64 2.56
CA ILE A 50 -2.03 11.27 1.15
C ILE A 50 -0.60 10.90 0.79
N VAL A 51 -0.45 9.76 0.13
CA VAL A 51 0.86 9.31 -0.32
C VAL A 51 0.75 8.64 -1.68
N THR A 52 1.74 8.89 -2.52
CA THR A 52 1.87 8.26 -3.84
C THR A 52 3.08 7.37 -3.88
N ALA A 53 2.93 6.19 -4.47
CA ALA A 53 4.02 5.28 -4.73
C ALA A 53 3.92 4.73 -6.16
N GLN A 54 5.05 4.34 -6.72
CA GLN A 54 5.11 3.67 -8.02
C GLN A 54 6.19 2.61 -8.05
N GLY A 55 6.00 1.61 -8.90
CA GLY A 55 7.00 0.56 -9.06
C GLY A 55 6.42 -0.64 -9.78
N GLY A 56 7.03 -1.80 -9.62
CA GLY A 56 6.70 -2.95 -10.45
C GLY A 56 7.19 -4.24 -9.86
N CYS A 57 7.25 -5.27 -10.70
CA CYS A 57 7.74 -6.56 -10.29
C CYS A 57 9.25 -6.53 -10.05
N GLU A 58 9.67 -7.05 -8.91
CA GLU A 58 11.06 -7.36 -8.56
C GLU A 58 11.13 -8.84 -8.17
N GLY A 59 11.48 -9.70 -9.12
CA GLY A 59 11.43 -11.15 -8.92
C GLY A 59 9.99 -11.63 -8.70
N ASP A 60 9.73 -12.24 -7.55
CA ASP A 60 8.42 -12.74 -7.11
C ASP A 60 7.61 -11.71 -6.29
N ARG A 61 8.10 -10.47 -6.20
CA ARG A 61 7.50 -9.39 -5.41
C ARG A 61 7.02 -8.26 -6.29
N ILE A 62 6.13 -7.42 -5.75
CA ILE A 62 5.87 -6.09 -6.28
C ILE A 62 6.42 -5.08 -5.27
N VAL A 63 7.33 -4.22 -5.73
CA VAL A 63 7.97 -3.20 -4.90
C VAL A 63 7.60 -1.83 -5.44
N LEU A 64 7.05 -0.99 -4.57
CA LEU A 64 6.61 0.36 -4.89
C LEU A 64 7.40 1.36 -4.04
N HIS A 65 7.91 2.40 -4.66
CA HIS A 65 8.65 3.47 -4.01
C HIS A 65 7.87 4.78 -4.05
N GLY A 66 7.93 5.51 -2.94
CA GLY A 66 7.28 6.80 -2.79
C GLY A 66 8.03 7.68 -1.80
N ARG A 67 7.40 8.79 -1.42
CA ARG A 67 7.83 9.64 -0.31
C ARG A 67 6.65 9.88 0.61
N ASP A 68 6.90 9.76 1.90
CA ASP A 68 5.90 10.03 2.92
C ASP A 68 5.64 11.54 3.06
N THR A 69 4.66 11.94 3.88
CA THR A 69 4.31 13.35 4.14
C THR A 69 5.45 14.14 4.80
N ASP A 70 6.37 13.45 5.48
CA ASP A 70 7.60 14.04 6.05
C ASP A 70 8.75 14.16 5.01
N GLY A 71 8.51 13.70 3.77
CA GLY A 71 9.47 13.70 2.67
C GLY A 71 10.44 12.51 2.67
N LEU A 72 10.39 11.63 3.67
CA LEU A 72 11.27 10.47 3.76
C LEU A 72 10.88 9.39 2.72
N PRO A 73 11.85 8.66 2.16
CA PRO A 73 11.56 7.57 1.24
C PRO A 73 10.75 6.45 1.92
N ILE A 74 9.73 5.97 1.21
CA ILE A 74 8.97 4.78 1.60
C ILE A 74 9.10 3.69 0.54
N ARG A 75 8.95 2.44 0.99
CA ARG A 75 8.89 1.25 0.16
C ARG A 75 7.72 0.40 0.61
N TRP A 76 6.83 0.07 -0.32
CA TRP A 76 5.74 -0.87 -0.09
C TRP A 76 5.99 -2.13 -0.89
N THR A 77 6.00 -3.26 -0.19
CA THR A 77 6.32 -4.56 -0.79
C THR A 77 5.11 -5.48 -0.66
N PHE A 78 4.66 -6.03 -1.79
CA PHE A 78 3.77 -7.19 -1.82
C PHE A 78 4.62 -8.43 -2.10
N SER A 79 4.54 -9.42 -1.22
CA SER A 79 5.30 -10.68 -1.27
C SER A 79 4.39 -11.87 -0.97
N GLU A 80 4.92 -13.07 -1.17
CA GLU A 80 4.23 -14.33 -0.84
C GLU A 80 2.81 -14.42 -1.44
N MET A 81 2.64 -13.86 -2.64
CA MET A 81 1.35 -13.72 -3.31
C MET A 81 0.84 -15.09 -3.78
N LYS A 82 -0.34 -15.46 -3.29
CA LYS A 82 -1.10 -16.67 -3.65
C LYS A 82 -2.51 -16.24 -4.11
N PRO A 83 -3.30 -17.15 -4.72
CA PRO A 83 -4.66 -16.81 -5.17
C PRO A 83 -5.58 -16.25 -4.07
N ASP A 84 -5.31 -16.56 -2.80
CA ASP A 84 -6.12 -16.23 -1.64
C ASP A 84 -5.36 -15.52 -0.51
N SER A 85 -4.07 -15.21 -0.67
CA SER A 85 -3.29 -14.53 0.37
C SER A 85 -2.12 -13.75 -0.19
N PHE A 86 -1.65 -12.77 0.56
CA PHE A 86 -0.37 -12.10 0.31
C PHE A 86 0.18 -11.49 1.61
N HIS A 87 1.48 -11.25 1.65
CA HIS A 87 2.12 -10.46 2.68
C HIS A 87 2.36 -9.05 2.14
N TRP A 88 2.07 -8.05 2.96
CA TRP A 88 2.31 -6.64 2.64
C TRP A 88 3.12 -5.99 3.74
N GLN A 89 4.17 -5.28 3.35
CA GLN A 89 5.02 -4.52 4.26
C GLN A 89 5.13 -3.06 3.80
N GLY A 90 4.94 -2.15 4.75
CA GLY A 90 5.20 -0.73 4.61
C GLY A 90 6.49 -0.36 5.34
N GLU A 91 7.49 0.09 4.61
CA GLU A 91 8.81 0.42 5.14
C GLU A 91 9.17 1.89 4.90
N LYS A 92 9.89 2.47 5.84
CA LYS A 92 10.43 3.83 5.75
C LYS A 92 11.94 3.84 5.87
N SER A 93 12.60 4.72 5.14
CA SER A 93 14.05 4.92 5.22
C SER A 93 14.39 6.28 5.81
N HIS A 94 15.32 6.29 6.77
CA HIS A 94 15.83 7.51 7.41
C HIS A 94 17.23 7.92 6.93
N ASP A 95 17.86 7.10 6.07
CA ASP A 95 19.24 7.29 5.60
C ASP A 95 19.34 7.40 4.06
N GLY A 96 18.23 7.76 3.42
CA GLY A 96 18.17 7.99 1.97
C GLY A 96 18.06 6.71 1.14
N GLY A 97 17.49 5.64 1.71
CA GLY A 97 17.22 4.38 1.04
C GLY A 97 18.29 3.31 1.24
N LYS A 98 19.26 3.51 2.13
CA LYS A 98 20.30 2.52 2.42
C LYS A 98 19.79 1.43 3.36
N THR A 99 18.99 1.81 4.35
CA THR A 99 18.28 0.90 5.24
C THR A 99 16.80 1.22 5.26
N TRP A 100 16.01 0.19 5.53
CA TRP A 100 14.54 0.23 5.53
C TRP A 100 14.05 -0.34 6.85
N LYS A 101 13.21 0.42 7.55
CA LYS A 101 12.55 0.01 8.79
C LYS A 101 11.10 -0.32 8.47
N VAL A 102 10.66 -1.52 8.83
CA VAL A 102 9.25 -1.91 8.74
C VAL A 102 8.45 -1.10 9.75
N GLU A 103 7.44 -0.38 9.28
CA GLU A 103 6.49 0.38 10.11
C GLU A 103 5.11 -0.29 10.11
N GLU A 104 4.76 -0.97 9.01
CA GLU A 104 3.51 -1.73 8.88
C GLU A 104 3.80 -3.13 8.31
N ASP A 105 3.15 -4.14 8.88
CA ASP A 105 3.27 -5.54 8.46
C ASP A 105 1.89 -6.22 8.52
N HIS A 106 1.40 -6.65 7.36
CA HIS A 106 0.05 -7.16 7.19
C HIS A 106 0.04 -8.47 6.39
N HIS A 107 -0.53 -9.51 7.01
CA HIS A 107 -0.75 -10.81 6.38
C HIS A 107 -2.21 -10.92 5.93
N MET A 108 -2.43 -10.73 4.64
CA MET A 108 -3.76 -10.61 4.07
C MET A 108 -4.27 -11.97 3.59
N LYS A 109 -5.55 -12.23 3.83
CA LYS A 109 -6.27 -13.41 3.32
C LYS A 109 -7.58 -12.99 2.68
N ARG A 110 -7.96 -13.68 1.61
CA ARG A 110 -9.28 -13.56 0.99
C ARG A 110 -10.31 -14.00 2.02
N ARG A 111 -11.33 -13.16 2.23
CA ARG A 111 -12.49 -13.54 3.04
C ARG A 111 -13.22 -14.68 2.33
N SER A 112 -13.33 -15.84 2.98
CA SER A 112 -14.19 -16.92 2.52
C SER A 112 -15.64 -16.45 2.58
N THR A 113 -16.39 -16.72 1.50
CA THR A 113 -17.81 -16.38 1.38
C THR A 113 -18.66 -17.19 2.34
#